data_AF-A0A1G9GC23-F1
#
_entry.id   AF-A0A1G9GC23-F1
#
_cell.length_a   1.000
_cell.length_b   1.000
_cell.length_c   1.000
_cell.angle_alpha   90.00
_cell.angle_beta   90.00
_cell.angle_gamma   90.00
#
_symmetry.space_group_name_H-M   'P 1'
#
loop_
_entity.id
_entity.type
_entity.pdbx_description
1 polymer ?
#
loop_
_entity_poly.entity_id
_entity_poly.type
_entity_poly.pdbx_seq_one_letter_code
_entity_poly.pdbx_strand_id
1 'polypeptide(L)' 'MPLHLIFRKLRQVGPITIGTGQDRDGHMTYIAACGAERCGWSGEYATVAAANVAAEGHRCRVR' A
#
# COMPACT_ATOMS: atom_id res chain seq x y z
N MET A 1 -12.79 20.68 -0.43
CA MET A 1 -11.77 20.57 -1.50
C MET A 1 -11.40 19.09 -1.60
N PRO A 2 -11.41 18.44 -2.77
CA PRO A 2 -11.07 17.03 -2.83
C PRO A 2 -9.57 16.86 -2.57
N LEU A 3 -9.22 16.11 -1.53
CA LEU A 3 -7.86 15.61 -1.35
C LEU A 3 -7.54 14.76 -2.57
N HIS A 4 -6.72 15.29 -3.48
CA HIS A 4 -6.12 14.47 -4.52
C HIS A 4 -5.12 13.57 -3.80
N LEU A 5 -5.58 12.42 -3.32
CA LEU A 5 -4.74 11.35 -2.81
C LEU A 5 -3.96 10.81 -4.01
N ILE A 6 -2.82 11.44 -4.34
CA ILE A 6 -1.97 11.01 -5.44
C ILE A 6 -1.26 9.75 -4.97
N PHE A 7 -1.86 8.59 -5.25
CA PHE A 7 -1.17 7.32 -5.10
C PHE A 7 -0.11 7.22 -6.21
N ARG A 8 1.17 7.26 -5.83
CA ARG A 8 2.28 7.04 -6.76
C ARG A 8 2.83 5.65 -6.54
N LYS A 9 2.65 4.76 -7.53
CA LYS A 9 3.24 3.41 -7.51
C LYS A 9 4.77 3.52 -7.45
N LEU A 10 5.37 2.86 -6.45
CA LEU A 10 6.82 2.78 -6.28
C LEU A 10 7.35 1.42 -6.74
N ARG A 11 6.75 0.32 -6.29
CA ARG A 11 7.16 -1.05 -6.65
C ARG A 11 6.02 -2.04 -6.50
N GLN A 12 6.27 -3.29 -6.90
CA GLN A 12 5.33 -4.39 -6.79
C GLN A 12 6.04 -5.63 -6.21
N VAL A 13 5.38 -6.32 -5.29
CA VAL A 13 5.85 -7.53 -4.59
C VAL A 13 4.78 -8.60 -4.77
N GLY A 14 4.97 -9.49 -5.75
CA GLY A 14 3.91 -10.42 -6.15
C GLY A 14 2.61 -9.66 -6.52
N PRO A 15 1.45 -10.02 -5.93
CA PRO A 15 0.21 -9.29 -6.16
C PRO A 15 0.12 -7.96 -5.39
N ILE A 16 1.05 -7.65 -4.49
CA ILE A 16 1.01 -6.45 -3.65
C ILE A 16 1.64 -5.27 -4.39
N THR A 17 0.92 -4.16 -4.51
CA THR A 17 1.47 -2.89 -4.98
C THR A 17 1.85 -2.01 -3.80
N ILE A 18 3.03 -1.42 -3.86
CA ILE A 18 3.52 -0.45 -2.88
C ILE A 18 3.63 0.91 -3.58
N GLY A 19 3.12 1.93 -2.93
CA GLY A 19 3.21 3.30 -3.41
C GLY A 19 3.25 4.30 -2.27
N THR A 20 3.26 5.58 -2.61
CA THR A 20 3.09 6.67 -1.64
C THR A 20 1.71 7.26 -1.75
N GLY A 21 1.15 7.72 -0.65
CA GLY A 21 -0.08 8.51 -0.59
C GLY A 21 0.05 9.66 0.40
N GLN A 22 -1.07 10.29 0.72
CA GLN A 22 -1.17 11.26 1.81
C GLN A 22 -2.13 10.72 2.86
N ASP A 23 -1.78 10.85 4.13
CA ASP A 23 -2.71 10.57 5.22
C ASP A 23 -3.77 11.68 5.34
N ARG A 24 -4.63 11.59 6.35
CA ARG A 24 -5.72 12.56 6.58
C ARG A 24 -5.20 13.95 6.97
N ASP A 25 -4.00 14.02 7.52
CA ASP A 25 -3.32 15.25 7.93
C ASP A 25 -2.44 15.84 6.80
N GLY A 26 -2.37 15.14 5.65
CA GLY A 26 -1.62 15.55 4.48
C GLY A 26 -0.15 15.10 4.48
N HIS A 27 0.27 14.27 5.43
CA HIS A 27 1.64 13.76 5.46
C HIS A 27 1.83 12.65 4.43
N MET A 28 3.04 12.62 3.85
CA MET A 28 3.45 11.54 2.96
C MET A 28 3.51 10.22 3.73
N THR A 29 2.77 9.22 3.26
CA THR A 29 2.76 7.86 3.80
C THR A 29 3.06 6.84 2.72
N TYR A 30 3.48 5.64 3.10
CA TYR A 30 3.68 4.51 2.20
C TYR A 30 2.52 3.55 2.33
N ILE A 31 1.89 3.21 1.21
CA ILE A 31 0.72 2.34 1.17
C ILE A 31 1.12 1.05 0.48
N ALA A 32 0.83 -0.09 1.11
CA ALA A 32 0.87 -1.40 0.48
C ALA A 32 -0.55 -1.94 0.35
N ALA A 33 -0.92 -2.44 -0.83
CA ALA A 33 -2.25 -2.99 -1.09
C ALA A 33 -2.15 -4.26 -1.94
N CYS A 34 -2.86 -5.31 -1.53
CA CYS A 34 -2.95 -6.54 -2.30
C CYS A 34 -3.90 -6.34 -3.48
N GLY A 35 -3.40 -6.54 -4.70
CA GLY A 35 -4.17 -6.43 -5.94
C GLY A 35 -5.04 -7.64 -6.26
N ALA A 36 -5.02 -8.69 -5.43
CA ALA A 36 -5.91 -9.84 -5.62
C ALA A 36 -7.37 -9.41 -5.35
N GLU A 37 -8.24 -9.68 -6.31
CA GLU A 37 -9.67 -9.37 -6.18
C GLU A 37 -10.23 -10.01 -4.91
N ARG A 38 -11.03 -9.26 -4.15
CA ARG A 38 -11.64 -9.68 -2.86
C ARG A 38 -10.68 -9.97 -1.70
N CYS A 39 -9.37 -9.76 -1.83
CA CYS A 39 -8.46 -9.86 -0.69
C CYS A 39 -8.71 -8.74 0.32
N GLY A 40 -8.84 -7.50 -0.17
CA GLY A 40 -9.14 -6.32 0.65
C GLY A 40 -8.03 -5.89 1.60
N TRP A 41 -6.89 -6.57 1.60
CA TRP A 41 -5.75 -6.20 2.43
C TRP A 41 -5.06 -4.94 1.90
N SER A 42 -4.96 -3.94 2.76
CA SER A 42 -4.11 -2.76 2.57
C SER A 42 -3.57 -2.28 3.92
N GLY A 43 -2.48 -1.52 3.89
CA GLY A 43 -1.90 -0.89 5.06
C GLY A 43 -1.12 0.36 4.72
N GLU A 44 -1.12 1.32 5.65
CA GLU A 44 -0.34 2.56 5.60
C GLU A 44 0.84 2.46 6.56
N TYR A 45 2.01 2.96 6.14
CA TYR A 45 3.28 2.80 6.83
C TYR A 45 4.11 4.08 6.76
N ALA A 46 4.81 4.39 7.85
CA ALA A 46 5.69 5.56 7.92
C ALA A 46 6.92 5.47 7.01
N THR A 47 7.36 4.26 6.63
CA THR A 47 8.55 4.05 5.79
C THR A 47 8.30 3.02 4.70
N VAL A 48 9.01 3.17 3.57
CA VAL A 48 8.99 2.18 2.47
C VAL A 48 9.47 0.81 2.93
N ALA A 49 10.43 0.76 3.87
CA ALA A 49 10.96 -0.48 4.40
C ALA A 49 9.88 -1.27 5.17
N ALA A 50 9.10 -0.59 6.01
CA ALA A 50 7.97 -1.21 6.71
C ALA A 50 6.90 -1.73 5.73
N ALA A 51 6.56 -0.95 4.71
CA ALA A 51 5.63 -1.38 3.67
C ALA A 51 6.15 -2.62 2.90
N ASN A 52 7.45 -2.69 2.64
CA ASN A 52 8.09 -3.84 1.98
C ASN A 52 7.99 -5.11 2.82
N VAL A 53 8.35 -5.04 4.11
CA VAL A 53 8.27 -6.19 5.03
C VAL A 53 6.84 -6.70 5.14
N ALA A 54 5.86 -5.80 5.23
CA ALA A 54 4.46 -6.18 5.29
C ALA A 54 3.97 -6.83 3.98
N ALA A 55 4.40 -6.32 2.83
CA ALA A 55 4.09 -6.90 1.53
C ALA A 55 4.69 -8.31 1.36
N GLU A 56 5.94 -8.50 1.77
CA GLU A 56 6.62 -9.80 1.71
C GLU A 56 6.02 -10.83 2.67
N GLY A 57 5.53 -10.37 3.82
CA GLY A 57 4.83 -11.21 4.81
C GLY A 57 3.37 -11.53 4.47
N HIS A 58 2.76 -10.85 3.48
CA HIS A 58 1.35 -11.03 3.16
C HIS A 58 1.08 -12.36 2.47
N ARG A 59 0.34 -13.25 3.16
CA ARG A 59 -0.15 -14.53 2.60
C ARG A 59 -1.59 -14.38 2.13
N CYS A 60 -1.77 -14.00 0.87
CA CYS A 60 -3.09 -13.91 0.27
C CYS A 60 -3.78 -15.29 0.27
N ARG A 61 -4.96 -15.38 0.90
CA ARG A 61 -5.78 -16.60 0.95
C ARG A 61 -6.76 -16.71 -0.22
N VAL A 62 -6.98 -15.60 -0.94
CA VAL A 62 -7.75 -15.60 -2.17
C VAL A 62 -6.84 -16.13 -3.28
N ARG A 63 -7.27 -17.21 -3.93
CA ARG A 63 -6.61 -17.82 -5.08
C ARG A 63 -7.33 -17.43 -6.35
#